data_AF-A0A6F8V532-F1
#
_entry.id   AF-A0A6F8V532-F1
#
_cell.length_a   1.000
_cell.length_b   1.000
_cell.length_c   1.000
_cell.angle_alpha   90.00
_cell.angle_beta   90.00
_cell.angle_gamma   90.00
#
_symmetry.space_group_name_H-M   'P 1'
#
loop_
_entity.id
_entity.type
_entity.pdbx_description
1 polymer ?
#
loop_
_entity_poly.entity_id
_entity_poly.type
_entity_poly.pdbx_seq_one_letter_code
_entity_poly.pdbx_strand_id
1 'polypeptide(L)'
;MHAIPAFMPTLASPWSEQDLRSTLPTHEIPNLAPTRALMREIGFDEDDLAELFVNPKTETILVDPKAWFWTDRKWWKHTRPETIDKMYRVAGGCFAELSLSEQAAMLGLEIEEIAGRPSRAGRGMWVLPGGPVGTVEDLALAHYRERGYSGTASEGKALNGINLMNGQVFQRRFGHWLGFDETNQRQHQPGPEYAAKVLLSAREVLANVREVYNERKSYYLGLLKAPIEEIEAYIATVGPDHILRCVEHRYVHGATVFSGHFDLTLRGESLRFVEVKAKDRLHANQADWVRSVARPLGLDASIARVVKS
;
A
#
# COMPACT_ATOMS: atom_id res chain seq x y z
N MET A 1 -3.42 -11.33 23.76
CA MET A 1 -3.04 -11.80 22.40
C MET A 1 -4.29 -12.39 21.77
N HIS A 2 -4.84 -11.75 20.74
CA HIS A 2 -5.89 -12.36 19.93
C HIS A 2 -5.25 -13.40 19.01
N ALA A 3 -5.78 -14.62 18.98
CA ALA A 3 -5.24 -15.69 18.15
C ALA A 3 -5.43 -15.35 16.67
N ILE A 4 -4.36 -15.39 15.88
CA ILE A 4 -4.45 -15.39 14.42
C ILE A 4 -5.24 -16.63 14.02
N PRO A 5 -6.24 -16.54 13.12
CA PRO A 5 -6.98 -17.72 12.71
C PRO A 5 -6.04 -18.79 12.18
N ALA A 6 -6.24 -20.02 12.68
CA ALA A 6 -5.38 -21.16 12.42
C ALA A 6 -5.26 -21.42 10.92
N PHE A 7 -4.04 -21.59 10.44
CA PHE A 7 -3.79 -22.04 9.07
C PHE A 7 -4.26 -23.47 8.91
N MET A 8 -5.32 -23.66 8.12
CA MET A 8 -5.87 -24.97 7.79
C MET A 8 -5.98 -25.10 6.27
N PRO A 9 -4.87 -25.32 5.55
CA PRO A 9 -4.94 -25.59 4.12
C PRO A 9 -5.73 -26.88 3.92
N THR A 10 -6.75 -26.84 3.08
CA THR A 10 -7.62 -28.01 2.81
C THR A 10 -7.18 -28.79 1.57
N LEU A 11 -6.19 -28.26 0.84
CA LEU A 11 -5.48 -28.94 -0.23
C LEU A 11 -4.06 -29.26 0.26
N ALA A 12 -3.42 -30.29 -0.32
CA ALA A 12 -2.04 -30.66 -0.02
C ALA A 12 -1.07 -29.59 -0.55
N SER A 13 -1.02 -28.44 0.13
CA SER A 13 -0.11 -27.34 -0.21
C SER A 13 1.33 -27.79 0.04
N PRO A 14 2.22 -27.73 -0.96
CA PRO A 14 3.63 -28.01 -0.79
C PRO A 14 4.35 -26.86 -0.06
N TRP A 15 3.69 -25.72 0.07
CA TRP A 15 4.20 -24.52 0.74
C TRP A 15 3.69 -24.42 2.16
N SER A 16 4.57 -23.94 3.04
CA SER A 16 4.27 -23.72 4.45
C SER A 16 3.42 -22.48 4.67
N GLU A 17 2.85 -22.33 5.88
CA GLU A 17 2.21 -21.07 6.29
C GLU A 17 3.18 -19.88 6.16
N GLN A 18 4.45 -20.08 6.51
CA GLN A 18 5.47 -19.04 6.45
C GLN A 18 5.72 -18.57 5.01
N ASP A 19 5.53 -19.43 4.01
CA ASP A 19 5.65 -19.07 2.60
C ASP A 19 4.44 -18.27 2.10
N LEU A 20 3.23 -18.67 2.51
CA LEU A 20 1.96 -18.17 1.94
C LEU A 20 1.37 -16.98 2.71
N ARG A 21 1.64 -16.89 4.01
CA ARG A 21 1.09 -15.88 4.93
C ARG A 21 2.18 -15.08 5.63
N SER A 22 3.40 -15.07 5.08
CA SER A 22 4.54 -14.34 5.63
C SER A 22 4.18 -12.88 5.92
N THR A 23 4.52 -12.40 7.11
CA THR A 23 4.43 -10.97 7.44
C THR A 23 5.75 -10.23 7.17
N LEU A 24 6.74 -10.91 6.60
CA LEU A 24 7.98 -10.29 6.15
C LEU A 24 7.72 -9.33 4.97
N PRO A 25 8.62 -8.35 4.72
CA PRO A 25 8.56 -7.50 3.56
C PRO A 25 8.47 -8.30 2.26
N THR A 26 7.63 -7.89 1.32
CA THR A 26 7.37 -8.69 0.10
C THR A 26 8.60 -8.93 -0.76
N HIS A 27 9.57 -8.00 -0.72
CA HIS A 27 10.84 -8.09 -1.44
C HIS A 27 11.86 -9.02 -0.77
N GLU A 28 11.64 -9.45 0.47
CA GLU A 28 12.48 -10.43 1.17
C GLU A 28 11.97 -11.87 0.99
N ILE A 29 10.72 -12.03 0.56
CA ILE A 29 10.12 -13.35 0.39
C ILE A 29 10.58 -13.91 -0.97
N PRO A 30 11.19 -15.11 -1.02
CA PRO A 30 11.55 -15.76 -2.28
C PRO A 30 10.33 -15.92 -3.21
N ASN A 31 10.54 -15.90 -4.52
CA ASN A 31 9.49 -16.30 -5.45
C ASN A 31 9.31 -17.82 -5.37
N LEU A 32 8.06 -18.28 -5.26
CA LEU A 32 7.75 -19.70 -5.24
C LEU A 32 7.72 -20.28 -6.66
N ALA A 33 7.37 -19.45 -7.65
CA ALA A 33 7.44 -19.76 -9.09
C ALA A 33 6.97 -21.20 -9.44
N PRO A 34 5.71 -21.57 -9.11
CA PRO A 34 5.19 -22.91 -9.38
C PRO A 34 5.22 -23.25 -10.87
N THR A 35 5.41 -24.54 -11.17
CA THR A 35 5.19 -25.09 -12.51
C THR A 35 3.73 -25.53 -12.69
N ARG A 36 3.26 -25.62 -13.92
CA ARG A 36 1.95 -26.22 -14.22
C ARG A 36 1.82 -27.65 -13.69
N ALA A 37 2.90 -28.43 -13.71
CA ALA A 37 2.90 -29.80 -13.18
C ALA A 37 2.61 -29.81 -11.67
N LEU A 38 3.30 -28.97 -10.89
CA LEU A 38 3.03 -28.83 -9.45
C LEU A 38 1.59 -28.38 -9.19
N MET A 39 1.10 -27.44 -9.99
CA MET A 39 -0.28 -26.96 -9.86
C MET A 39 -1.33 -28.05 -10.13
N ARG A 40 -1.07 -28.98 -11.06
CA ARG A 40 -1.93 -30.17 -11.23
C ARG A 40 -1.89 -31.09 -10.02
N GLU A 41 -0.71 -31.35 -9.49
CA GLU A 41 -0.51 -32.23 -8.32
C GLU A 41 -1.31 -31.74 -7.10
N ILE A 42 -1.45 -30.42 -6.93
CA ILE A 42 -2.21 -29.83 -5.82
C ILE A 42 -3.72 -29.64 -6.14
N GLY A 43 -4.17 -30.05 -7.33
CA GLY A 43 -5.60 -30.14 -7.68
C GLY A 43 -6.16 -29.05 -8.60
N PHE A 44 -5.32 -28.29 -9.31
CA PHE A 44 -5.77 -27.36 -10.36
C PHE A 44 -5.93 -28.08 -11.70
N ASP A 45 -7.06 -27.86 -12.37
CA ASP A 45 -7.37 -28.42 -13.68
C ASP A 45 -6.86 -27.54 -14.84
N GLU A 46 -6.95 -28.00 -16.10
CA GLU A 46 -6.43 -27.24 -17.24
C GLU A 46 -7.08 -25.87 -17.42
N ASP A 47 -8.37 -25.75 -17.09
CA ASP A 47 -9.06 -24.47 -17.17
C ASP A 47 -8.51 -23.50 -16.11
N ASP A 48 -8.26 -23.98 -14.89
CA ASP A 48 -7.59 -23.17 -13.86
C ASP A 48 -6.20 -22.72 -14.32
N LEU A 49 -5.42 -23.65 -14.90
CA LEU A 49 -4.07 -23.36 -15.37
C LEU A 49 -4.07 -22.34 -16.51
N ALA A 50 -5.08 -22.35 -17.38
CA ALA A 50 -5.22 -21.37 -18.45
C ALA A 50 -5.46 -19.95 -17.90
N GLU A 51 -6.19 -19.82 -16.78
CA GLU A 51 -6.40 -18.53 -16.11
C GLU A 51 -5.18 -18.07 -15.31
N LEU A 52 -4.48 -19.01 -14.67
CA LEU A 52 -3.35 -18.71 -13.80
C LEU A 52 -2.03 -18.52 -14.57
N PHE A 53 -1.84 -19.22 -15.69
CA PHE A 53 -0.63 -19.12 -16.53
C PHE A 53 -0.98 -18.54 -17.90
N VAL A 54 -1.31 -17.25 -17.90
CA VAL A 54 -1.85 -16.50 -19.05
C VAL A 54 -0.96 -16.58 -20.30
N ASN A 55 0.36 -16.74 -20.13
CA ASN A 55 1.26 -16.97 -21.26
C ASN A 55 1.58 -18.47 -21.41
N PRO A 56 1.03 -19.14 -22.44
CA PRO A 56 1.25 -20.58 -22.64
C PRO A 56 2.69 -20.95 -23.00
N LYS A 57 3.52 -19.97 -23.41
CA LYS A 57 4.93 -20.19 -23.78
C LYS A 57 5.89 -20.14 -22.59
N THR A 58 5.39 -19.78 -21.41
CA THR A 58 6.21 -19.58 -20.20
C THR A 58 5.60 -20.32 -19.02
N GLU A 59 6.41 -20.71 -18.04
CA GLU A 59 5.97 -21.21 -16.72
C GLU A 59 5.72 -20.05 -15.74
N THR A 60 5.38 -18.86 -16.24
CA THR A 60 5.11 -17.70 -15.39
C THR A 60 3.63 -17.67 -15.01
N ILE A 61 3.38 -17.88 -13.72
CA ILE A 61 2.06 -17.67 -13.12
C ILE A 61 1.75 -16.17 -12.99
N LEU A 62 0.47 -15.80 -13.13
CA LEU A 62 -0.01 -14.42 -13.13
C LEU A 62 0.30 -13.70 -11.81
N VAL A 63 0.09 -14.37 -10.67
CA VAL A 63 0.46 -13.91 -9.34
C VAL A 63 1.10 -15.08 -8.60
N ASP A 64 2.27 -14.85 -8.04
CA ASP A 64 2.99 -15.85 -7.24
C ASP A 64 2.13 -16.32 -6.05
N PRO A 65 2.05 -17.62 -5.74
CA PRO A 65 1.24 -18.15 -4.64
C PRO A 65 1.49 -17.48 -3.28
N LYS A 66 2.71 -17.00 -3.01
CA LYS A 66 3.03 -16.27 -1.77
C LYS A 66 2.20 -14.98 -1.58
N ALA A 67 1.65 -14.44 -2.67
CA ALA A 67 0.87 -13.22 -2.66
C ALA A 67 -0.64 -13.49 -2.65
N TRP A 68 -1.10 -14.74 -2.82
CA TRP A 68 -2.53 -15.03 -2.90
C TRP A 68 -3.27 -14.65 -1.63
N PHE A 69 -2.81 -15.06 -0.45
CA PHE A 69 -3.41 -14.65 0.83
C PHE A 69 -3.55 -13.12 0.95
N TRP A 70 -2.59 -12.39 0.39
CA TRP A 70 -2.50 -10.94 0.43
C TRP A 70 -3.20 -10.22 -0.72
N THR A 71 -3.88 -10.93 -1.63
CA THR A 71 -4.56 -10.31 -2.77
C THR A 71 -6.07 -10.29 -2.51
N ASP A 72 -6.71 -9.14 -2.75
CA ASP A 72 -8.17 -9.02 -2.59
C ASP A 72 -8.90 -9.82 -3.69
N ARG A 73 -10.01 -10.50 -3.36
CA ARG A 73 -10.89 -11.18 -4.34
C ARG A 73 -11.26 -10.32 -5.55
N LYS A 74 -11.50 -9.02 -5.34
CA LYS A 74 -11.87 -8.07 -6.42
C LYS A 74 -10.81 -7.93 -7.52
N TRP A 75 -9.55 -8.26 -7.21
CA TRP A 75 -8.46 -8.25 -8.20
C TRP A 75 -8.70 -9.32 -9.28
N TRP A 76 -9.30 -10.44 -8.88
CA TRP A 76 -9.59 -11.61 -9.71
C TRP A 76 -10.94 -11.54 -10.44
N LYS A 77 -11.45 -10.34 -10.74
CA LYS A 77 -12.80 -10.12 -11.30
C LYS A 77 -13.08 -10.82 -12.66
N HIS A 78 -12.04 -11.34 -13.31
CA HIS A 78 -12.12 -12.06 -14.59
C HIS A 78 -11.72 -13.53 -14.50
N THR A 79 -11.43 -14.03 -13.29
CA THR A 79 -11.08 -15.42 -13.01
C THR A 79 -12.32 -16.12 -12.45
N ARG A 80 -12.50 -17.42 -12.75
CA ARG A 80 -13.66 -18.16 -12.25
C ARG A 80 -13.67 -18.22 -10.72
N PRO A 81 -14.85 -18.04 -10.07
CA PRO A 81 -14.97 -18.15 -8.61
C PRO A 81 -14.39 -19.44 -8.03
N GLU A 82 -14.56 -20.57 -8.74
CA GLU A 82 -14.07 -21.88 -8.32
C GLU A 82 -12.53 -21.93 -8.28
N THR A 83 -11.87 -21.36 -9.28
CA THR A 83 -10.42 -21.23 -9.36
C THR A 83 -9.90 -20.36 -8.21
N ILE A 84 -10.55 -19.22 -7.97
CA ILE A 84 -10.23 -18.30 -6.87
C ILE A 84 -10.39 -19.01 -5.51
N ASP A 85 -11.45 -19.79 -5.33
CA ASP A 85 -11.67 -20.54 -4.08
C ASP A 85 -10.62 -21.64 -3.87
N LYS A 86 -10.19 -22.34 -4.93
CA LYS A 86 -9.06 -23.29 -4.85
C LYS A 86 -7.77 -22.57 -4.41
N MET A 87 -7.46 -21.41 -4.99
CA MET A 87 -6.30 -20.60 -4.61
C MET A 87 -6.32 -20.23 -3.13
N TYR A 88 -7.44 -19.71 -2.61
CA TYR A 88 -7.52 -19.34 -1.20
C TYR A 88 -7.56 -20.53 -0.26
N ARG A 89 -8.04 -21.71 -0.69
CA ARG A 89 -7.88 -22.95 0.08
C ARG A 89 -6.41 -23.35 0.24
N VAL A 90 -5.60 -23.17 -0.81
CA VAL A 90 -4.14 -23.36 -0.74
C VAL A 90 -3.51 -22.32 0.19
N ALA A 91 -3.87 -21.04 0.02
CA ALA A 91 -3.31 -19.92 0.78
C ALA A 91 -3.73 -19.87 2.27
N GLY A 92 -4.69 -20.70 2.69
CA GLY A 92 -5.24 -20.69 4.04
C GLY A 92 -6.19 -19.51 4.30
N GLY A 93 -6.88 -19.03 3.27
CA GLY A 93 -7.85 -17.93 3.31
C GLY A 93 -7.38 -16.68 2.57
N CYS A 94 -8.10 -15.57 2.78
CA CYS A 94 -7.79 -14.26 2.22
C CYS A 94 -7.69 -13.23 3.35
N PHE A 95 -6.65 -12.39 3.33
CA PHE A 95 -6.44 -11.35 4.34
C PHE A 95 -7.62 -10.39 4.47
N ALA A 96 -8.24 -10.00 3.34
CA ALA A 96 -9.40 -9.10 3.33
C ALA A 96 -10.67 -9.73 3.95
N GLU A 97 -10.70 -11.06 4.10
CA GLU A 97 -11.81 -11.80 4.71
C GLU A 97 -11.71 -11.91 6.23
N LEU A 98 -10.53 -11.65 6.80
CA LEU A 98 -10.34 -11.55 8.24
C LEU A 98 -11.13 -10.37 8.85
N SER A 99 -11.52 -10.48 10.11
CA SER A 99 -12.03 -9.33 10.85
C SER A 99 -10.94 -8.27 11.02
N LEU A 100 -11.33 -6.99 11.21
CA LEU A 100 -10.37 -5.90 11.39
C LEU A 100 -9.41 -6.16 12.57
N SER A 101 -9.90 -6.76 13.65
CA SER A 101 -9.09 -7.13 14.81
C SER A 101 -8.05 -8.22 14.50
N GLU A 102 -8.41 -9.23 13.69
CA GLU A 102 -7.47 -10.25 13.23
C GLU A 102 -6.43 -9.68 12.26
N GLN A 103 -6.84 -8.79 11.34
CA GLN A 103 -5.94 -8.08 10.44
C GLN A 103 -4.92 -7.24 11.22
N ALA A 104 -5.40 -6.46 12.19
CA ALA A 104 -4.56 -5.62 13.04
C ALA A 104 -3.58 -6.47 13.87
N ALA A 105 -4.07 -7.55 14.50
CA ALA A 105 -3.23 -8.47 15.26
C ALA A 105 -2.14 -9.13 14.39
N MET A 106 -2.48 -9.56 13.17
CA MET A 106 -1.52 -10.15 12.23
C MET A 106 -0.44 -9.16 11.80
N LEU A 107 -0.79 -7.87 11.67
CA LEU A 107 0.14 -6.82 11.27
C LEU A 107 0.86 -6.16 12.47
N GLY A 108 0.44 -6.43 13.70
CA GLY A 108 0.97 -5.79 14.90
C GLY A 108 0.52 -4.34 15.07
N LEU A 109 -0.68 -4.00 14.58
CA LEU A 109 -1.24 -2.65 14.65
C LEU A 109 -2.19 -2.51 15.84
N GLU A 110 -2.11 -1.39 16.54
CA GLU A 110 -3.10 -1.03 17.54
C GLU A 110 -4.38 -0.49 16.89
N ILE A 111 -5.53 -0.79 17.50
CA ILE A 111 -6.83 -0.22 17.12
C ILE A 111 -7.26 0.74 18.23
N GLU A 112 -7.38 2.02 17.88
CA GLU A 112 -7.99 3.04 18.72
C GLU A 112 -9.46 3.22 18.31
N GLU A 113 -10.39 3.23 19.26
CA GLU A 113 -11.79 3.55 18.98
C GLU A 113 -12.07 5.05 19.13
N ILE A 114 -12.70 5.63 18.11
CA ILE A 114 -13.15 7.03 18.08
C ILE A 114 -14.67 7.05 18.03
N ALA A 115 -15.31 7.71 18.99
CA ALA A 115 -16.75 7.90 18.97
C ALA A 115 -17.15 8.93 17.91
N GLY A 116 -18.11 8.58 17.05
CA GLY A 116 -18.59 9.45 15.98
C GLY A 116 -20.10 9.42 15.83
N ARG A 117 -20.68 10.55 15.40
CA ARG A 117 -22.11 10.62 15.05
C ARG A 117 -22.30 10.70 13.53
N PRO A 118 -22.98 9.71 12.90
CA PRO A 118 -23.22 9.76 11.46
C PRO A 118 -24.18 10.91 11.12
N SER A 119 -23.90 11.60 10.01
CA SER A 119 -24.71 12.69 9.50
C SER A 119 -25.80 12.19 8.55
N ARG A 120 -26.92 12.93 8.47
CA ARG A 120 -27.98 12.69 7.48
C ARG A 120 -27.69 13.35 6.12
N ALA A 121 -26.62 14.15 6.02
CA ALA A 121 -26.29 14.89 4.79
C ALA A 121 -25.79 13.99 3.64
N GLY A 122 -25.35 12.76 3.93
CA GLY A 122 -24.90 11.82 2.91
C GLY A 122 -24.37 10.50 3.50
N ARG A 123 -24.26 9.48 2.64
CA ARG A 123 -23.66 8.19 3.01
C ARG A 123 -22.18 8.39 3.33
N GLY A 124 -21.74 7.86 4.48
CA GLY A 124 -20.34 7.96 4.91
C GLY A 124 -19.94 9.31 5.52
N MET A 125 -20.89 10.23 5.66
CA MET A 125 -20.64 11.53 6.26
C MET A 125 -20.85 11.50 7.78
N TRP A 126 -20.02 12.22 8.51
CA TRP A 126 -20.01 12.28 9.97
C TRP A 126 -20.07 13.72 10.46
N VAL A 127 -20.63 13.91 11.66
CA VAL A 127 -20.64 15.22 12.31
C VAL A 127 -19.28 15.45 12.96
N LEU A 128 -18.60 16.51 12.54
CA LEU A 128 -17.32 16.97 13.07
C LEU A 128 -17.51 17.74 14.39
N PRO A 129 -16.45 17.90 15.20
CA PRO A 129 -16.45 18.84 16.30
C PRO A 129 -16.89 20.24 15.85
N GLY A 130 -17.77 20.87 16.62
CA GLY A 130 -18.36 22.18 16.29
C GLY A 130 -19.60 22.13 15.39
N GLY A 131 -19.98 20.96 14.86
CA GLY A 131 -21.24 20.77 14.12
C GLY A 131 -21.19 20.69 12.58
N PRO A 132 -20.11 21.07 11.86
CA PRO A 132 -19.98 20.78 10.43
C PRO A 132 -20.03 19.28 10.11
N VAL A 133 -20.14 18.96 8.82
CA VAL A 133 -20.18 17.58 8.33
C VAL A 133 -18.97 17.33 7.44
N GLY A 134 -18.30 16.19 7.62
CA GLY A 134 -17.13 15.76 6.85
C GLY A 134 -17.09 14.25 6.63
N THR A 135 -16.02 13.76 6.02
CA THR A 135 -15.78 12.31 5.86
C THR A 135 -15.40 11.65 7.19
N VAL A 136 -15.19 10.33 7.19
CA VAL A 136 -14.72 9.62 8.38
C VAL A 136 -13.26 10.01 8.71
N GLU A 137 -12.44 10.24 7.68
CA GLU A 137 -11.07 10.71 7.78
C GLU A 137 -11.02 12.13 8.35
N ASP A 138 -11.93 13.02 7.94
CA ASP A 138 -12.05 14.37 8.52
C ASP A 138 -12.37 14.32 10.02
N LEU A 139 -13.27 13.41 10.43
CA LEU A 139 -13.62 13.21 11.84
C LEU A 139 -12.41 12.72 12.64
N ALA A 140 -11.71 11.70 12.15
CA ALA A 140 -10.52 11.16 12.80
C ALA A 140 -9.40 12.22 12.88
N LEU A 141 -9.19 12.98 11.81
CA LEU A 141 -8.20 14.07 11.81
C LEU A 141 -8.55 15.16 12.82
N ALA A 142 -9.83 15.54 12.95
CA ALA A 142 -10.28 16.50 13.96
C ALA A 142 -10.02 15.99 15.38
N HIS A 143 -10.32 14.72 15.66
CA HIS A 143 -10.03 14.07 16.94
C HIS A 143 -8.54 14.13 17.31
N TYR A 144 -7.64 13.85 16.37
CA TYR A 144 -6.20 13.95 16.61
C TYR A 144 -5.73 15.41 16.79
N ARG A 145 -6.33 16.37 16.07
CA ARG A 145 -6.02 17.80 16.25
C ARG A 145 -6.37 18.33 17.63
N GLU A 146 -7.50 17.91 18.20
CA GLU A 146 -7.86 18.24 19.60
C GLU A 146 -6.84 17.72 20.61
N ARG A 147 -6.05 16.71 20.24
CA ARG A 147 -4.96 16.12 21.05
C ARG A 147 -3.58 16.66 20.70
N GLY A 148 -3.51 17.75 19.95
CA GLY A 148 -2.26 18.45 19.64
C GLY A 148 -1.48 17.92 18.43
N TYR A 149 -2.04 17.00 17.66
CA TYR A 149 -1.42 16.57 16.41
C TYR A 149 -1.70 17.56 15.28
N SER A 150 -0.70 17.78 14.43
CA SER A 150 -0.90 18.39 13.10
C SER A 150 -0.85 17.31 12.02
N GLY A 151 -1.42 17.54 10.84
CA GLY A 151 -1.32 16.56 9.76
C GLY A 151 -2.34 16.70 8.64
N THR A 152 -2.26 15.75 7.72
CA THR A 152 -3.04 15.70 6.48
C THR A 152 -3.80 14.39 6.34
N ALA A 153 -4.99 14.45 5.73
CA ALA A 153 -5.73 13.29 5.25
C ALA A 153 -5.55 13.21 3.73
N SER A 154 -4.54 12.48 3.26
CA SER A 154 -4.16 12.49 1.84
C SER A 154 -3.95 11.11 1.22
N GLU A 155 -4.02 10.01 1.99
CA GLU A 155 -3.88 8.63 1.46
C GLU A 155 -2.61 8.45 0.59
N GLY A 156 -1.52 9.14 0.92
CA GLY A 156 -0.29 9.15 0.12
C GLY A 156 -0.38 9.86 -1.26
N LYS A 157 -1.49 10.54 -1.61
CA LYS A 157 -1.62 11.33 -2.86
C LYS A 157 -0.51 12.37 -2.99
N ALA A 158 -0.18 13.06 -1.90
CA ALA A 158 0.92 14.03 -1.87
C ALA A 158 2.28 13.37 -2.14
N LEU A 159 2.58 12.24 -1.50
CA LEU A 159 3.81 11.48 -1.72
C LEU A 159 3.90 10.96 -3.17
N ASN A 160 2.78 10.50 -3.73
CA ASN A 160 2.68 10.14 -5.15
C ASN A 160 2.97 11.34 -6.07
N GLY A 161 2.50 12.53 -5.70
CA GLY A 161 2.81 13.74 -6.44
C GLY A 161 4.30 14.07 -6.47
N ILE A 162 4.97 13.89 -5.34
CA ILE A 162 6.43 14.02 -5.27
C ILE A 162 7.12 12.99 -6.16
N ASN A 163 6.63 11.74 -6.19
CA ASN A 163 7.21 10.71 -7.05
C ASN A 163 7.01 11.01 -8.54
N LEU A 164 5.86 11.57 -8.95
CA LEU A 164 5.66 12.02 -10.34
C LEU A 164 6.59 13.17 -10.72
N MET A 165 6.76 14.15 -9.83
CA MET A 165 7.74 15.25 -10.02
C MET A 165 9.17 14.70 -10.13
N ASN A 166 9.50 13.73 -9.27
CA ASN A 166 10.78 13.05 -9.29
C ASN A 166 11.02 12.34 -10.62
N GLY A 167 10.00 11.68 -11.19
CA GLY A 167 10.09 11.05 -12.52
C GLY A 167 10.45 12.03 -13.63
N GLN A 168 9.94 13.25 -13.60
CA GLN A 168 10.25 14.27 -14.60
C GLN A 168 11.67 14.82 -14.46
N VAL A 169 12.07 15.16 -13.23
CA VAL A 169 13.43 15.63 -12.94
C VAL A 169 14.45 14.54 -13.26
N PHE A 170 14.15 13.29 -12.90
CA PHE A 170 14.96 12.12 -13.23
C PHE A 170 15.14 11.98 -14.75
N GLN A 171 14.04 12.04 -15.52
CA GLN A 171 14.10 11.94 -16.98
C GLN A 171 14.94 13.06 -17.61
N ARG A 172 14.76 14.31 -17.15
CA ARG A 172 15.55 15.46 -17.60
C ARG A 172 17.05 15.25 -17.33
N ARG A 173 17.39 14.66 -16.19
CA ARG A 173 18.77 14.50 -15.73
C ARG A 173 19.50 13.31 -16.36
N PHE A 174 18.81 12.19 -16.54
CA PHE A 174 19.44 10.93 -16.96
C PHE A 174 19.03 10.46 -18.36
N GLY A 175 18.06 11.13 -19.01
CA GLY A 175 17.68 10.84 -20.39
C GLY A 175 16.75 9.63 -20.58
N HIS A 176 16.29 9.01 -19.49
CA HIS A 176 15.40 7.84 -19.52
C HIS A 176 14.34 7.90 -18.41
N TRP A 177 13.32 7.05 -18.50
CA TRP A 177 12.19 7.08 -17.56
C TRP A 177 12.57 6.48 -16.19
N LEU A 178 12.08 7.14 -15.13
CA LEU A 178 12.16 6.60 -13.78
C LEU A 178 11.44 5.24 -13.73
N GLY A 179 12.09 4.24 -13.15
CA GLY A 179 11.62 2.87 -13.13
C GLY A 179 12.22 1.98 -14.24
N PHE A 180 12.93 2.55 -15.21
CA PHE A 180 13.53 1.81 -16.33
C PHE A 180 15.05 1.96 -16.37
N ASP A 181 15.70 1.04 -17.09
CA ASP A 181 17.10 1.18 -17.48
C ASP A 181 17.30 2.31 -18.52
N GLU A 182 18.56 2.58 -18.85
CA GLU A 182 18.95 3.67 -19.77
C GLU A 182 18.42 3.46 -21.20
N THR A 183 18.00 2.24 -21.55
CA THR A 183 17.42 1.92 -22.86
C THR A 183 15.90 2.13 -22.91
N ASN A 184 15.25 2.32 -21.76
CA ASN A 184 13.79 2.28 -21.60
C ASN A 184 13.15 0.94 -22.02
N GLN A 185 13.93 -0.12 -22.21
CA GLN A 185 13.39 -1.42 -22.67
C GLN A 185 13.12 -2.37 -21.51
N ARG A 186 13.78 -2.17 -20.36
CA ARG A 186 13.62 -3.04 -19.19
C ARG A 186 13.35 -2.22 -17.95
N GLN A 187 12.57 -2.80 -17.04
CA GLN A 187 12.45 -2.26 -15.70
C GLN A 187 13.82 -2.33 -15.01
N HIS A 188 14.17 -1.27 -14.29
CA HIS A 188 15.35 -1.28 -13.44
C HIS A 188 15.24 -2.40 -12.40
N GLN A 189 16.39 -2.94 -11.99
CA GLN A 189 16.46 -3.80 -10.81
C GLN A 189 16.69 -2.91 -9.59
N PRO A 190 16.00 -3.16 -8.46
CA PRO A 190 16.29 -2.47 -7.22
C PRO A 190 17.76 -2.64 -6.81
N GLY A 191 18.36 -1.58 -6.27
CA GLY A 191 19.73 -1.60 -5.81
C GLY A 191 20.28 -0.20 -5.49
N PRO A 192 21.40 -0.14 -4.74
CA PRO A 192 21.95 1.11 -4.22
C PRO A 192 22.38 2.09 -5.33
N GLU A 193 22.90 1.59 -6.44
CA GLU A 193 23.36 2.43 -7.56
C GLU A 193 22.18 3.19 -8.21
N TYR A 194 21.10 2.47 -8.52
CA TYR A 194 19.91 3.10 -9.10
C TYR A 194 19.25 4.06 -8.10
N ALA A 195 19.13 3.62 -6.83
CA ALA A 195 18.60 4.47 -5.77
C ALA A 195 19.37 5.78 -5.63
N ALA A 196 20.70 5.78 -5.77
CA ALA A 196 21.50 7.00 -5.73
C ALA A 196 21.12 7.98 -6.85
N LYS A 197 20.90 7.50 -8.08
CA LYS A 197 20.41 8.34 -9.20
C LYS A 197 19.04 8.95 -8.86
N VAL A 198 18.12 8.15 -8.34
CA VAL A 198 16.76 8.60 -7.98
C VAL A 198 16.77 9.59 -6.82
N LEU A 199 17.64 9.40 -5.83
CA LEU A 199 17.77 10.32 -4.70
C LEU A 199 18.34 11.68 -5.12
N LEU A 200 19.21 11.73 -6.14
CA LEU A 200 19.69 12.99 -6.68
C LEU A 200 18.55 13.82 -7.27
N SER A 201 17.66 13.22 -8.06
CA SER A 201 16.50 13.92 -8.60
C SER A 201 15.47 14.26 -7.52
N ALA A 202 15.26 13.38 -6.53
CA ALA A 202 14.32 13.64 -5.44
C ALA A 202 14.75 14.83 -4.57
N ARG A 203 16.05 14.99 -4.31
CA ARG A 203 16.59 16.17 -3.61
C ARG A 203 16.36 17.46 -4.39
N GLU A 204 16.51 17.44 -5.71
CA GLU A 204 16.25 18.59 -6.57
C GLU A 204 14.76 18.98 -6.56
N VAL A 205 13.85 17.99 -6.57
CA VAL A 205 12.41 18.23 -6.37
C VAL A 205 12.14 18.87 -5.01
N LEU A 206 12.67 18.31 -3.93
CA LEU A 206 12.41 18.82 -2.58
C LEU A 206 12.98 20.23 -2.35
N ALA A 207 14.08 20.58 -3.02
CA ALA A 207 14.65 21.92 -2.96
C ALA A 207 13.79 22.98 -3.69
N ASN A 208 13.07 22.59 -4.75
CA ASN A 208 12.35 23.52 -5.63
C ASN A 208 10.92 23.06 -5.95
N VAL A 209 10.22 22.49 -4.96
CA VAL A 209 8.98 21.73 -5.18
C VAL A 209 7.92 22.50 -5.98
N ARG A 210 7.74 23.78 -5.67
CA ARG A 210 6.74 24.65 -6.32
C ARG A 210 7.12 24.98 -7.76
N GLU A 211 8.40 25.19 -8.04
CA GLU A 211 8.88 25.44 -9.40
C GLU A 211 8.68 24.20 -10.27
N VAL A 212 9.15 23.04 -9.81
CA VAL A 212 9.01 21.76 -10.51
C VAL A 212 7.53 21.40 -10.76
N TYR A 213 6.67 21.65 -9.77
CA TYR A 213 5.23 21.46 -9.94
C TYR A 213 4.67 22.37 -11.04
N ASN A 214 5.06 23.64 -11.04
CA ASN A 214 4.53 24.63 -11.97
C ASN A 214 4.97 24.39 -13.42
N GLU A 215 6.13 23.79 -13.66
CA GLU A 215 6.58 23.39 -15.01
C GLU A 215 5.52 22.54 -15.74
N ARG A 216 4.78 21.69 -15.02
CA ARG A 216 3.73 20.82 -15.57
C ARG A 216 2.46 20.77 -14.74
N LYS A 217 2.04 21.93 -14.20
CA LYS A 217 0.87 22.05 -13.31
C LYS A 217 -0.38 21.33 -13.81
N SER A 218 -0.74 21.49 -15.09
CA SER A 218 -1.94 20.86 -15.67
C SER A 218 -1.88 19.33 -15.65
N TYR A 219 -0.69 18.75 -15.88
CA TYR A 219 -0.46 17.31 -15.82
C TYR A 219 -0.63 16.77 -14.40
N TYR A 220 -0.02 17.44 -13.41
CA TYR A 220 -0.13 17.02 -12.00
C TYR A 220 -1.55 17.15 -11.46
N LEU A 221 -2.23 18.27 -11.74
CA LEU A 221 -3.63 18.45 -11.36
C LEU A 221 -4.54 17.41 -12.01
N GLY A 222 -4.31 17.08 -13.29
CA GLY A 222 -5.09 16.07 -14.00
C GLY A 222 -4.95 14.67 -13.44
N LEU A 223 -3.73 14.25 -13.09
CA LEU A 223 -3.46 12.89 -12.62
C LEU A 223 -3.70 12.71 -11.11
N LEU A 224 -3.18 13.62 -10.29
CA LEU A 224 -3.19 13.47 -8.84
C LEU A 224 -4.46 14.02 -8.20
N LYS A 225 -5.08 15.00 -8.88
CA LYS A 225 -6.14 15.85 -8.30
C LYS A 225 -5.72 16.50 -6.98
N ALA A 226 -4.41 16.60 -6.73
CA ALA A 226 -3.83 17.22 -5.55
C ALA A 226 -3.17 18.56 -5.96
N PRO A 227 -3.59 19.70 -5.39
CA PRO A 227 -2.93 20.97 -5.57
C PRO A 227 -1.54 20.97 -4.88
N ILE A 228 -0.68 21.92 -5.27
CA ILE A 228 0.69 22.03 -4.71
C ILE A 228 0.66 22.26 -3.20
N GLU A 229 -0.35 22.97 -2.69
CA GLU A 229 -0.53 23.24 -1.27
C GLU A 229 -0.69 21.96 -0.44
N GLU A 230 -1.34 20.92 -0.96
CA GLU A 230 -1.44 19.62 -0.28
C GLU A 230 -0.09 18.90 -0.23
N ILE A 231 0.72 19.03 -1.28
CA ILE A 231 2.06 18.44 -1.34
C ILE A 231 2.99 19.14 -0.35
N GLU A 232 2.96 20.47 -0.31
CA GLU A 232 3.75 21.27 0.63
C GLU A 232 3.31 21.01 2.09
N ALA A 233 2.01 20.90 2.37
CA ALA A 233 1.51 20.55 3.69
C ALA A 233 1.98 19.16 4.14
N TYR A 234 2.00 18.19 3.22
CA TYR A 234 2.55 16.87 3.50
C TYR A 234 4.06 16.95 3.81
N ILE A 235 4.85 17.63 2.97
CA ILE A 235 6.30 17.83 3.21
C ILE A 235 6.55 18.49 4.56
N ALA A 236 5.77 19.51 4.93
CA ALA A 236 5.87 20.17 6.23
C ALA A 236 5.54 19.22 7.40
N THR A 237 4.64 18.25 7.19
CA THR A 237 4.26 17.26 8.20
C THR A 237 5.34 16.18 8.37
N VAL A 238 5.80 15.57 7.28
CA VAL A 238 6.72 14.42 7.32
C VAL A 238 8.20 14.81 7.37
N GLY A 239 8.56 15.95 6.79
CA GLY A 239 9.93 16.39 6.56
C GLY A 239 10.57 15.77 5.30
N PRO A 240 11.50 16.48 4.64
CA PRO A 240 12.16 16.00 3.42
C PRO A 240 12.95 14.71 3.63
N ASP A 241 13.58 14.53 4.79
CA ASP A 241 14.37 13.33 5.09
C ASP A 241 13.52 12.06 5.13
N HIS A 242 12.29 12.14 5.64
CA HIS A 242 11.38 11.00 5.62
C HIS A 242 11.03 10.60 4.18
N ILE A 243 10.76 11.58 3.32
CA ILE A 243 10.45 11.33 1.91
C ILE A 243 11.65 10.68 1.21
N LEU A 244 12.87 11.18 1.44
CA LEU A 244 14.09 10.60 0.88
C LEU A 244 14.31 9.16 1.36
N ARG A 245 14.09 8.87 2.65
CA ARG A 245 14.15 7.50 3.19
C ARG A 245 13.15 6.57 2.52
N CYS A 246 11.93 7.04 2.30
CA CYS A 246 10.90 6.28 1.59
C CYS A 246 11.28 6.03 0.11
N VAL A 247 11.80 7.05 -0.58
CA VAL A 247 12.31 6.90 -1.95
C VAL A 247 13.47 5.91 -2.01
N GLU A 248 14.46 6.06 -1.13
CA GLU A 248 15.58 5.13 -1.03
C GLU A 248 15.08 3.70 -0.84
N HIS A 249 14.18 3.47 0.13
CA HIS A 249 13.63 2.16 0.41
C HIS A 249 12.93 1.54 -0.80
N ARG A 250 12.16 2.33 -1.57
CA ARG A 250 11.55 1.88 -2.83
C ARG A 250 12.59 1.38 -3.82
N TYR A 251 13.66 2.14 -4.05
CA TYR A 251 14.57 1.90 -5.16
C TYR A 251 15.77 1.01 -4.78
N VAL A 252 16.09 0.87 -3.50
CA VAL A 252 17.05 -0.12 -3.01
C VAL A 252 16.42 -1.50 -2.93
N HIS A 253 15.20 -1.60 -2.40
CA HIS A 253 14.60 -2.88 -2.06
C HIS A 253 13.42 -3.30 -2.94
N GLY A 254 12.85 -2.40 -3.74
CA GLY A 254 11.64 -2.68 -4.52
C GLY A 254 10.34 -2.60 -3.72
N ALA A 255 10.36 -2.05 -2.50
CA ALA A 255 9.19 -1.91 -1.62
C ALA A 255 8.10 -1.02 -2.24
N THR A 256 6.81 -1.31 -2.06
CA THR A 256 5.65 -0.63 -2.69
C THR A 256 5.24 0.68 -1.98
N VAL A 257 6.20 1.57 -1.73
CA VAL A 257 6.06 2.81 -0.94
C VAL A 257 4.90 3.73 -1.36
N PHE A 258 4.59 3.77 -2.65
CA PHE A 258 3.67 4.74 -3.24
C PHE A 258 2.22 4.23 -3.37
N SER A 259 1.91 3.06 -2.79
CA SER A 259 0.57 2.47 -2.79
C SER A 259 0.22 1.95 -1.40
N GLY A 260 -1.07 1.98 -1.04
CA GLY A 260 -1.53 1.46 0.25
C GLY A 260 -1.14 2.30 1.46
N HIS A 261 -0.66 3.53 1.23
CA HIS A 261 -0.35 4.46 2.29
C HIS A 261 -1.59 4.78 3.12
N PHE A 262 -1.43 4.89 4.43
CA PHE A 262 -2.54 5.14 5.35
C PHE A 262 -3.18 6.51 5.13
N ASP A 263 -4.47 6.61 5.44
CA ASP A 263 -5.30 7.80 5.23
C ASP A 263 -4.69 9.07 5.81
N LEU A 264 -4.30 9.01 7.09
CA LEU A 264 -3.76 10.14 7.85
C LEU A 264 -2.25 10.04 8.01
N THR A 265 -1.60 11.18 7.86
CA THR A 265 -0.20 11.39 8.25
C THR A 265 -0.14 12.51 9.28
N LEU A 266 0.33 12.17 10.48
CA LEU A 266 0.24 13.02 11.66
C LEU A 266 1.62 13.31 12.25
N ARG A 267 1.82 14.55 12.70
CA ARG A 267 2.99 14.99 13.43
C ARG A 267 2.57 15.45 14.83
N GLY A 268 3.03 14.72 15.83
CA GLY A 268 3.08 15.13 17.24
C GLY A 268 4.53 15.15 17.71
N GLU A 269 4.84 14.49 18.83
CA GLU A 269 6.23 14.23 19.25
C GLU A 269 6.98 13.36 18.23
N SER A 270 6.28 12.46 17.56
CA SER A 270 6.77 11.59 16.49
C SER A 270 5.89 11.70 15.24
N LEU A 271 6.36 11.09 14.14
CA LEU A 271 5.57 10.91 12.94
C LEU A 271 4.71 9.65 13.11
N ARG A 272 3.41 9.77 12.86
CA ARG A 272 2.44 8.68 12.99
C ARG A 272 1.57 8.57 11.74
N PHE A 273 1.25 7.34 11.36
CA PHE A 273 0.42 7.00 10.23
C PHE A 273 -0.83 6.29 10.73
N VAL A 274 -2.00 6.77 10.34
CA VAL A 274 -3.26 6.22 10.85
C VAL A 274 -4.19 5.89 9.71
N GLU A 275 -4.57 4.63 9.61
CA GLU A 275 -5.62 4.17 8.72
C GLU A 275 -6.96 4.28 9.44
N VAL A 276 -7.93 4.94 8.81
CA VAL A 276 -9.24 5.21 9.40
C VAL A 276 -10.25 4.20 8.86
N LYS A 277 -10.92 3.50 9.77
CA LYS A 277 -11.93 2.49 9.43
C LYS A 277 -13.24 2.78 10.13
N ALA A 278 -14.35 2.68 9.43
CA ALA A 278 -15.67 2.71 10.06
C ALA A 278 -16.24 1.30 10.14
N LYS A 279 -16.69 0.77 9.00
CA LYS A 279 -17.22 -0.60 8.87
C LYS A 279 -16.36 -1.48 7.97
N ASP A 280 -15.42 -0.87 7.28
CA ASP A 280 -14.53 -1.50 6.32
C ASP A 280 -13.29 -2.11 6.99
N ARG A 281 -12.46 -2.74 6.18
CA ARG A 281 -11.30 -3.53 6.57
C ARG A 281 -10.06 -3.01 5.86
N LEU A 282 -8.88 -3.44 6.29
CA LEU A 282 -7.65 -3.17 5.55
C LEU A 282 -7.68 -3.88 4.20
N HIS A 283 -7.29 -3.15 3.15
CA HIS A 283 -7.04 -3.68 1.82
C HIS A 283 -5.67 -4.36 1.74
N ALA A 284 -5.54 -5.31 0.81
CA ALA A 284 -4.29 -5.96 0.42
C ALA A 284 -3.07 -5.03 0.35
N ASN A 285 -3.20 -3.91 -0.37
CA ASN A 285 -2.10 -2.96 -0.56
C ASN A 285 -1.74 -2.20 0.72
N GLN A 286 -2.70 -1.96 1.62
CA GLN A 286 -2.43 -1.35 2.93
C GLN A 286 -1.65 -2.30 3.83
N ALA A 287 -1.97 -3.60 3.79
CA ALA A 287 -1.19 -4.61 4.49
C ALA A 287 0.23 -4.74 3.93
N ASP A 288 0.39 -4.71 2.60
CA ASP A 288 1.71 -4.69 1.97
C ASP A 288 2.51 -3.45 2.36
N TRP A 289 1.88 -2.27 2.41
CA TRP A 289 2.54 -1.05 2.87
C TRP A 289 3.06 -1.18 4.30
N VAL A 290 2.26 -1.75 5.22
CA VAL A 290 2.71 -1.99 6.60
C VAL A 290 3.91 -2.94 6.65
N ARG A 291 3.83 -4.06 5.92
CA ARG A 291 4.87 -5.10 5.91
C ARG A 291 6.16 -4.64 5.24
N SER A 292 6.03 -3.94 4.12
CA SER A 292 7.12 -3.64 3.22
C SER A 292 7.71 -2.24 3.44
N VAL A 293 7.02 -1.35 4.17
CA VAL A 293 7.42 0.05 4.36
C VAL A 293 7.40 0.43 5.83
N ALA A 294 6.24 0.38 6.49
CA ALA A 294 6.09 0.89 7.85
C ALA A 294 7.00 0.15 8.84
N ARG A 295 6.93 -1.18 8.85
CA ARG A 295 7.71 -2.01 9.77
C ARG A 295 9.23 -1.92 9.50
N PRO A 296 9.74 -2.08 8.27
CA PRO A 296 11.18 -1.94 8.00
C PRO A 296 11.75 -0.56 8.33
N LEU A 297 10.96 0.51 8.13
CA LEU A 297 11.40 1.87 8.41
C LEU A 297 11.13 2.34 9.85
N GLY A 298 10.56 1.47 10.69
CA GLY A 298 10.22 1.77 12.09
C GLY A 298 9.18 2.88 12.22
N LEU A 299 8.20 2.93 11.31
CA LEU A 299 7.15 3.94 11.34
C LEU A 299 6.05 3.54 12.33
N ASP A 300 5.58 4.51 13.10
CA ASP A 300 4.43 4.36 13.99
C ASP A 300 3.15 4.31 13.14
N ALA A 301 2.51 3.14 13.09
CA ALA A 301 1.32 2.88 12.30
C ALA A 301 0.22 2.27 13.18
N SER A 302 -1.00 2.78 13.05
CA SER A 302 -2.15 2.31 13.82
C SER A 302 -3.45 2.41 13.02
N ILE A 303 -4.53 1.87 13.57
CA ILE A 303 -5.88 1.96 13.01
C ILE A 303 -6.75 2.81 13.92
N ALA A 304 -7.45 3.80 13.37
CA ALA A 304 -8.52 4.51 14.04
C ALA A 304 -9.87 3.95 13.60
N ARG A 305 -10.57 3.27 14.51
CA ARG A 305 -11.90 2.72 14.26
C ARG A 305 -12.98 3.68 14.74
N VAL A 306 -13.71 4.28 13.80
CA VAL A 306 -14.85 5.14 14.13
C VAL A 306 -16.08 4.28 14.46
N VAL A 307 -16.54 4.38 15.70
CA VAL A 307 -17.73 3.68 16.22
C VAL A 307 -18.87 4.66 16.42
N LYS A 308 -20.10 4.22 16.11
CA LYS A 308 -21.28 5.07 16.26
C LYS A 308 -21.60 5.28 17.75
N SER A 309 -21.64 6.55 18.18
CA SER A 309 -22.19 6.99 19.47
C SER A 309 -23.71 7.08 19.44
#